data_AF-A0A935EAG4-F1
#
_entry.id   AF-A0A935EAG4-F1
#
_cell.length_a   1.000
_cell.length_b   1.000
_cell.length_c   1.000
_cell.angle_alpha   90.00
_cell.angle_beta   90.00
_cell.angle_gamma   90.00
#
_symmetry.space_group_name_H-M   'P 1'
#
loop_
_entity.id
_entity.type
_entity.pdbx_description
1 polymer ?
#
loop_
_entity_poly.entity_id
_entity_poly.type
_entity_poly.pdbx_seq_one_letter_code
_entity_poly.pdbx_strand_id
1 'polypeptide(L)'
;MIAYSVYLARRWGQPLLWAGVQEQWSQGPSGGPMTWFKLHMAARMIRIHEADYIASNLAQLAILGAVVALIPTTVRRLGTAAGVYVIVIVAMLLFGTNDLVGAGRYALALFPAAAALGTWLAPRRSATRGHLVVSAVCLLALTALFARGAYLS
;
A
#
# COMPACT_ATOMS: atom_id res chain seq x y z
N MET A 1 9.75 -11.82 15.29
CA MET A 1 11.00 -11.04 15.08
C MET A 1 12.14 -11.52 15.96
N ILE A 2 11.99 -11.59 17.30
CA ILE A 2 13.08 -12.01 18.21
C ILE A 2 13.70 -13.36 17.84
N ALA A 3 12.88 -14.40 17.61
CA ALA A 3 13.38 -15.72 17.22
C ALA A 3 14.17 -15.71 15.90
N TYR A 4 13.75 -14.88 14.94
CA TYR A 4 14.45 -14.72 13.66
C TYR A 4 15.78 -13.99 13.85
N SER A 5 15.83 -12.94 14.66
CA SER A 5 17.07 -12.26 15.03
C SER A 5 18.05 -13.19 15.75
N VAL A 6 17.56 -14.07 16.63
CA VAL A 6 18.39 -15.08 17.30
C VAL A 6 18.94 -16.10 16.29
N TYR A 7 18.12 -16.56 15.36
CA TYR A 7 18.57 -17.45 14.29
C TYR A 7 19.67 -16.79 13.44
N LEU A 8 19.48 -15.53 13.04
CA LEU A 8 20.46 -14.79 12.26
C LEU A 8 21.77 -14.58 13.01
N ALA A 9 21.69 -14.28 14.31
CA ALA A 9 22.86 -14.19 15.19
C ALA A 9 23.62 -15.52 15.27
N ARG A 10 22.90 -16.64 15.41
CA ARG A 10 23.51 -17.98 15.49
C ARG A 10 24.18 -18.40 14.19
N ARG A 11 23.59 -18.08 13.05
CA ARG A 11 24.03 -18.56 11.74
C ARG A 11 25.05 -17.65 11.06
N TRP A 12 24.89 -16.33 11.18
CA TRP A 12 25.73 -15.33 10.50
C TRP A 12 26.41 -14.33 11.45
N GLY A 13 26.21 -14.44 12.77
CA GLY A 13 26.77 -13.50 13.75
C GLY A 13 26.12 -12.11 13.75
N GLN A 14 25.08 -11.90 12.92
CA GLN A 14 24.45 -10.59 12.73
C GLN A 14 22.94 -10.67 13.04
N PRO A 15 22.50 -10.33 14.28
CA PRO A 15 21.09 -10.44 14.68
C PRO A 15 20.14 -9.57 13.87
N LEU A 16 20.64 -8.46 13.31
CA LEU A 16 19.87 -7.50 12.52
C LEU A 16 20.23 -7.56 11.03
N LEU A 17 20.70 -8.71 10.54
CA LEU A 17 21.05 -8.89 9.12
C LEU A 17 19.90 -8.50 8.17
N TRP A 18 18.65 -8.73 8.58
CA TRP A 18 17.48 -8.31 7.82
C TRP A 18 17.40 -6.79 7.59
N ALA A 19 17.86 -5.99 8.55
CA ALA A 19 17.90 -4.53 8.40
C ALA A 19 19.00 -4.14 7.42
N GLY A 20 20.21 -4.70 7.57
CA GLY A 20 21.33 -4.43 6.65
C GLY A 20 21.02 -4.80 5.19
N VAL A 21 20.30 -5.90 4.96
CA VAL A 21 19.83 -6.29 3.61
C VAL A 21 18.81 -5.28 3.06
N GLN A 22 17.89 -4.78 3.89
CA GLN A 22 16.96 -3.73 3.48
C GLN A 22 17.69 -2.45 3.07
N GLU A 23 18.72 -2.05 3.80
CA GLU A 23 19.54 -0.88 3.44
C GLU A 23 20.28 -1.09 2.12
N GLN A 24 20.84 -2.28 1.88
CA GLN A 24 21.50 -2.60 0.60
C GLN A 24 20.52 -2.54 -0.59
N TRP A 25 19.26 -2.89 -0.39
CA TRP A 25 18.21 -2.75 -1.40
C TRP A 25 17.62 -1.33 -1.47
N SER A 26 18.21 -0.38 -0.73
CA SER A 26 17.74 0.99 -0.59
C SER A 26 16.29 1.08 -0.09
N GLN A 27 15.79 0.08 0.63
CA GLN A 27 14.43 0.02 1.14
C GLN A 27 14.37 0.66 2.53
N GLY A 28 13.34 1.46 2.80
CA GLY A 28 13.12 2.07 4.11
C GLY A 28 13.82 3.42 4.33
N PRO A 29 13.98 3.86 5.60
CA PRO A 29 14.54 5.17 5.94
C PRO A 29 15.95 5.43 5.39
N SER A 30 16.75 4.38 5.23
CA SER A 30 18.11 4.41 4.69
C SER A 30 18.19 4.68 3.19
N GLY A 31 17.09 4.48 2.44
CA GLY A 31 17.00 4.81 1.02
C GLY A 31 16.94 6.30 0.71
N GLY A 32 16.82 7.15 1.74
CA GLY A 32 16.89 8.61 1.63
C GLY A 32 15.75 9.27 0.83
N PRO A 33 15.92 10.56 0.45
CA PRO A 33 14.87 11.34 -0.22
C PRO A 33 14.37 10.72 -1.53
N MET A 34 15.22 10.00 -2.27
CA MET A 34 14.82 9.34 -3.51
C MET A 34 13.77 8.25 -3.29
N THR A 35 13.81 7.59 -2.14
CA THR A 35 12.88 6.55 -1.72
C THR A 35 11.61 7.17 -1.13
N TRP A 36 11.77 8.17 -0.26
CA TRP A 36 10.66 8.82 0.45
C TRP A 36 9.73 9.58 -0.49
N PHE A 37 10.29 10.28 -1.48
CA PHE A 37 9.53 11.00 -2.50
C PHE A 37 9.22 10.14 -3.72
N LYS A 38 9.49 8.81 -3.66
CA LYS A 38 9.27 7.85 -4.76
C LYS A 38 9.89 8.32 -6.09
N LEU A 39 11.00 9.05 -6.04
CA LEU A 39 11.68 9.59 -7.21
C LEU A 39 12.34 8.47 -8.03
N HIS A 40 12.76 7.38 -7.38
CA HIS A 40 13.18 6.17 -8.09
C HIS A 40 12.05 5.56 -8.92
N MET A 41 10.83 5.51 -8.37
CA MET A 41 9.64 5.04 -9.09
C MET A 41 9.34 5.94 -10.28
N ALA A 42 9.33 7.27 -10.08
CA ALA A 42 9.10 8.23 -11.15
C ALA A 42 10.17 8.15 -12.26
N ALA A 43 11.46 8.08 -11.88
CA ALA A 43 12.55 7.92 -12.83
C ALA A 43 12.45 6.59 -13.60
N ARG A 44 12.00 5.51 -12.93
CA ARG A 44 11.79 4.21 -13.57
C ARG A 44 10.61 4.22 -14.54
N MET A 45 9.51 4.90 -14.22
CA MET A 45 8.38 5.09 -15.15
C MET A 45 8.77 5.89 -16.39
N ILE A 46 9.64 6.89 -16.25
CA ILE A 46 10.12 7.70 -17.38
C ILE A 46 11.08 6.90 -18.27
N ARG A 47 11.88 6.01 -17.68
CA ARG A 47 12.87 5.19 -18.42
C ARG A 47 12.27 3.93 -19.03
N ILE A 48 11.38 3.25 -18.31
CA ILE A 48 10.79 1.97 -18.69
C ILE A 48 9.35 2.25 -19.13
N HIS A 49 9.12 2.26 -20.45
CA HIS A 49 7.81 2.50 -21.07
C HIS A 49 6.92 1.24 -21.04
N GLU A 50 6.95 0.49 -19.94
CA GLU A 50 6.05 -0.66 -19.74
C GLU A 50 4.71 -0.15 -19.23
N ALA A 51 3.70 -0.21 -20.09
CA ALA A 51 2.35 0.29 -19.78
C ALA A 51 1.76 -0.37 -18.52
N ASP A 52 2.03 -1.66 -18.30
CA ASP A 52 1.54 -2.41 -17.14
C ASP A 52 2.16 -1.91 -15.82
N TYR A 53 3.46 -1.64 -15.81
CA TYR A 53 4.16 -1.11 -14.63
C TYR A 53 3.67 0.29 -14.25
N ILE A 54 3.44 1.14 -15.26
CA ILE A 54 2.92 2.49 -15.06
C ILE A 54 1.48 2.43 -14.56
N ALA A 55 0.63 1.62 -15.19
CA ALA A 55 -0.77 1.45 -14.79
C ALA A 55 -0.90 0.92 -13.36
N SER A 56 -0.07 -0.08 -12.98
CA SER A 56 -0.09 -0.67 -11.64
C SER A 56 0.24 0.35 -10.55
N ASN A 57 1.35 1.07 -10.70
CA ASN A 57 1.77 2.05 -9.69
C ASN A 57 0.81 3.25 -9.65
N LEU A 58 0.24 3.70 -10.77
CA LEU A 58 -0.77 4.76 -10.77
C LEU A 58 -2.06 4.34 -10.06
N ALA A 59 -2.55 3.12 -10.29
CA ALA A 59 -3.71 2.58 -9.59
C ALA A 59 -3.46 2.51 -8.08
N GLN A 60 -2.29 2.02 -7.67
CA GLN A 60 -1.89 1.94 -6.26
C GLN A 60 -1.76 3.33 -5.62
N LEU A 61 -1.22 4.31 -6.33
CA LEU A 61 -1.13 5.70 -5.87
C LEU A 61 -2.52 6.33 -5.69
N ALA A 62 -3.44 6.07 -6.63
CA ALA A 62 -4.82 6.54 -6.53
C ALA A 62 -5.55 5.92 -5.32
N ILE A 63 -5.37 4.63 -5.08
CA ILE A 63 -5.93 3.95 -3.89
C ILE A 63 -5.36 4.56 -2.61
N LEU A 64 -4.04 4.74 -2.55
CA LEU A 64 -3.39 5.32 -1.37
C LEU A 64 -3.86 6.76 -1.11
N GLY A 65 -3.99 7.57 -2.16
CA GLY A 65 -4.55 8.92 -2.07
C GLY A 65 -6.00 8.92 -1.57
N ALA A 66 -6.83 7.98 -2.05
CA ALA A 66 -8.19 7.81 -1.56
C ALA A 66 -8.23 7.44 -0.07
N VAL A 67 -7.32 6.58 0.39
CA VAL A 67 -7.24 6.23 1.83
C VAL A 67 -6.76 7.43 2.67
N VAL A 68 -5.79 8.19 2.20
CA VAL A 68 -5.34 9.42 2.88
C VAL A 68 -6.49 10.41 3.03
N ALA A 69 -7.30 10.58 1.98
CA ALA A 69 -8.50 11.42 2.03
C ALA A 69 -9.56 10.92 3.02
N LEU A 70 -9.56 9.62 3.35
CA LEU A 70 -10.46 9.02 4.34
C LEU A 70 -9.96 9.12 5.78
N ILE A 71 -8.71 9.52 6.03
CA ILE A 71 -8.16 9.66 7.39
C ILE A 71 -9.01 10.60 8.27
N PRO A 72 -9.39 11.82 7.82
CA PRO A 72 -10.20 12.73 8.65
C PRO A 72 -11.57 12.13 8.98
N THR A 73 -12.18 11.44 8.02
CA THR A 73 -13.47 10.76 8.19
C THR A 73 -13.35 9.59 9.16
N THR A 74 -12.24 8.85 9.10
CA THR A 74 -11.92 7.74 10.01
C THR A 74 -11.75 8.25 11.44
N VAL A 75 -10.99 9.33 11.64
CA VAL A 75 -10.81 9.96 12.97
C VAL A 75 -12.14 10.42 13.55
N ARG A 76 -12.97 11.10 12.74
CA ARG A 76 -14.26 11.65 13.19
C ARG A 76 -15.29 10.57 13.55
N ARG A 77 -15.27 9.43 12.85
CA ARG A 77 -16.33 8.39 12.97
C ARG A 77 -15.93 7.18 13.81
N LEU A 78 -14.66 6.79 13.78
CA LEU A 78 -14.13 5.59 14.46
C LEU A 78 -13.17 5.95 15.61
N GLY A 79 -12.88 7.24 15.79
CA GLY A 79 -12.02 7.73 16.86
C GLY A 79 -10.55 7.88 16.46
N THR A 80 -9.79 8.52 17.34
CA THR A 80 -8.39 8.88 17.13
C THR A 80 -7.47 7.67 16.98
N ALA A 81 -7.70 6.60 17.76
CA ALA A 81 -6.91 5.38 17.69
C ALA A 81 -6.95 4.73 16.30
N ALA A 82 -8.15 4.68 15.68
CA ALA A 82 -8.32 4.16 14.32
C ALA A 82 -7.62 5.04 13.28
N GLY A 83 -7.68 6.36 13.44
CA GLY A 83 -6.97 7.30 12.58
C GLY A 83 -5.45 7.17 12.67
N VAL A 84 -4.90 7.08 13.89
CA VAL A 84 -3.45 6.86 14.11
C VAL A 84 -3.01 5.54 13.49
N TYR A 85 -3.78 4.47 13.67
CA TYR A 85 -3.48 3.19 13.04
C TYR A 85 -3.41 3.28 11.51
N VAL A 86 -4.39 3.93 10.86
CA VAL A 86 -4.38 4.16 9.41
C VAL A 86 -3.18 5.00 8.98
N ILE A 87 -2.85 6.07 9.72
CA ILE A 87 -1.68 6.91 9.44
C ILE A 87 -0.38 6.10 9.49
N VAL A 88 -0.21 5.25 10.51
CA VAL A 88 1.00 4.42 10.67
C VAL A 88 1.14 3.44 9.50
N ILE A 89 0.06 2.78 9.10
CA ILE A 89 0.09 1.84 7.95
C ILE A 89 0.38 2.60 6.64
N VAL A 90 -0.25 3.76 6.41
CA VAL A 90 0.03 4.60 5.23
C VAL A 90 1.48 5.06 5.20
N ALA A 91 2.02 5.52 6.34
CA ALA A 91 3.42 5.92 6.47
C ALA A 91 4.35 4.73 6.17
N MET A 92 4.04 3.54 6.68
CA MET A 92 4.81 2.33 6.38
C MET A 92 4.81 2.00 4.88
N LEU A 93 3.70 2.21 4.17
CA LEU A 93 3.61 1.97 2.72
C LEU A 93 4.34 3.03 1.89
N LEU A 94 4.33 4.28 2.34
CA LEU A 94 5.02 5.38 1.67
C LEU A 94 6.54 5.31 1.88
N PHE A 95 6.97 5.12 3.12
CA PHE A 95 8.39 5.23 3.49
C PHE A 95 9.11 3.88 3.57
N GLY A 96 8.38 2.77 3.65
CA GLY A 96 8.98 1.44 3.82
C GLY A 96 9.51 0.82 2.53
N THR A 97 9.11 1.32 1.36
CA THR A 97 9.42 0.69 0.07
C THR A 97 9.86 1.71 -0.99
N ASN A 98 10.58 1.27 -2.01
CA ASN A 98 10.98 2.10 -3.16
C ASN A 98 9.89 2.29 -4.22
N ASP A 99 9.04 1.30 -4.40
CA ASP A 99 7.93 1.29 -5.35
C ASP A 99 6.63 0.93 -4.63
N LEU A 100 5.48 1.18 -5.26
CA LEU A 100 4.20 0.82 -4.65
C LEU A 100 3.85 -0.65 -4.89
N VAL A 101 4.75 -1.39 -5.53
CA VAL A 101 4.56 -2.79 -5.92
C VAL A 101 4.18 -3.64 -4.70
N GLY A 102 3.01 -4.26 -4.74
CA GLY A 102 2.44 -5.03 -3.64
C GLY A 102 1.82 -4.21 -2.52
N ALA A 103 1.74 -2.88 -2.60
CA ALA A 103 1.09 -2.03 -1.60
C ALA A 103 -0.39 -2.41 -1.41
N GLY A 104 -1.06 -2.89 -2.45
CA GLY A 104 -2.44 -3.38 -2.38
C GLY A 104 -2.64 -4.50 -1.35
N ARG A 105 -1.66 -5.40 -1.17
CA ARG A 105 -1.77 -6.49 -0.18
C ARG A 105 -1.71 -5.95 1.25
N TYR A 106 -0.93 -4.91 1.46
CA TYR A 106 -0.78 -4.25 2.75
C TYR A 106 -1.93 -3.27 3.01
N ALA A 107 -2.58 -2.77 1.96
CA ALA A 107 -3.78 -1.96 2.05
C ALA A 107 -4.96 -2.72 2.67
N LEU A 108 -4.93 -4.07 2.72
CA LEU A 108 -5.89 -4.87 3.50
C LEU A 108 -5.88 -4.51 4.99
N ALA A 109 -4.73 -4.06 5.52
CA ALA A 109 -4.64 -3.56 6.88
C ALA A 109 -5.40 -2.25 7.09
N LEU A 110 -5.79 -1.52 6.02
CA LEU A 110 -6.53 -0.25 6.10
C LEU A 110 -8.06 -0.46 6.29
N PHE A 111 -8.46 -1.59 6.89
CA PHE A 111 -9.87 -1.89 7.18
C PHE A 111 -10.63 -0.77 7.92
N PRO A 112 -10.04 0.04 8.82
CA PRO A 112 -10.78 1.10 9.48
C PRO A 112 -11.21 2.20 8.50
N ALA A 113 -10.40 2.47 7.46
CA ALA A 113 -10.77 3.41 6.41
C ALA A 113 -11.93 2.87 5.55
N ALA A 114 -11.93 1.57 5.26
CA ALA A 114 -13.05 0.90 4.58
C ALA A 114 -14.34 0.92 5.43
N ALA A 115 -14.22 0.69 6.74
CA ALA A 115 -15.34 0.80 7.67
C ALA A 115 -15.88 2.24 7.72
N ALA A 116 -15.00 3.25 7.76
CA ALA A 116 -15.40 4.66 7.71
C ALA A 116 -16.19 4.99 6.43
N LEU A 117 -15.70 4.52 5.28
CA LEU A 117 -16.36 4.66 3.99
C LEU A 117 -17.76 4.00 4.02
N GLY A 118 -17.87 2.81 4.59
CA GLY A 118 -19.14 2.09 4.77
C GLY A 118 -20.16 2.90 5.57
N THR A 119 -19.75 3.52 6.69
CA THR A 119 -20.68 4.37 7.47
C THR A 119 -21.13 5.63 6.72
N TRP A 120 -20.33 6.13 5.78
CA TRP A 120 -20.66 7.29 4.95
C TRP A 120 -21.59 6.92 3.78
N LEU A 121 -21.41 5.73 3.20
CA LEU A 121 -22.25 5.19 2.13
C LEU A 121 -23.58 4.64 2.64
N ALA A 122 -23.62 4.05 3.85
CA ALA A 122 -24.81 3.38 4.41
C ALA A 122 -26.13 4.18 4.31
N PRO A 123 -26.17 5.51 4.55
CA PRO A 123 -27.40 6.30 4.42
C PRO A 123 -27.86 6.52 2.97
N ARG A 124 -27.00 6.29 1.97
CA ARG A 124 -27.21 6.67 0.56
C ARG A 124 -27.32 5.43 -0.33
N ARG A 125 -28.52 4.84 -0.38
CA ARG A 125 -28.78 3.58 -1.12
C ARG A 125 -28.28 3.58 -2.57
N SER A 126 -28.39 4.69 -3.29
CA SER A 126 -27.89 4.82 -4.67
C SER A 126 -26.35 4.78 -4.75
N ALA A 127 -25.67 5.50 -3.87
CA ALA A 127 -24.21 5.53 -3.81
C ALA A 127 -23.63 4.17 -3.37
N THR A 128 -24.28 3.48 -2.42
CA THR A 128 -23.89 2.12 -2.02
C THR A 128 -24.00 1.14 -3.17
N ARG A 129 -25.11 1.15 -3.92
CA ARG A 129 -25.28 0.29 -5.11
C ARG A 129 -24.22 0.60 -6.17
N GLY A 130 -23.98 1.88 -6.45
CA GLY A 130 -22.93 2.30 -7.38
C GLY A 130 -21.55 1.77 -6.96
N HIS A 131 -21.19 1.94 -5.69
CA HIS A 131 -19.92 1.46 -5.17
C HIS A 131 -19.78 -0.07 -5.26
N LEU A 132 -20.84 -0.83 -4.97
CA LEU A 132 -20.85 -2.29 -5.09
C LEU A 132 -20.71 -2.75 -6.55
N VAL A 133 -21.44 -2.11 -7.48
CA VAL A 133 -21.35 -2.43 -8.91
C VAL A 133 -19.94 -2.14 -9.43
N VAL A 134 -19.39 -0.96 -9.10
CA VAL A 134 -18.02 -0.61 -9.48
C VAL A 134 -17.02 -1.59 -8.88
N SER A 135 -17.15 -1.96 -7.61
CA SER A 135 -16.25 -2.93 -6.96
C SER A 135 -16.35 -4.31 -7.61
N ALA A 136 -17.55 -4.77 -7.96
CA ALA A 136 -17.75 -6.05 -8.65
C ALA A 136 -17.14 -6.05 -10.05
N VAL A 137 -17.35 -4.97 -10.82
CA VAL A 137 -16.76 -4.82 -12.16
C VAL A 137 -15.24 -4.77 -12.07
N CYS A 138 -14.68 -3.98 -11.13
CA CYS A 138 -13.24 -3.94 -10.89
C CYS A 138 -12.71 -5.32 -10.51
N LEU A 139 -13.37 -6.05 -9.60
CA LEU A 139 -12.93 -7.39 -9.19
C LEU A 139 -12.88 -8.36 -10.38
N LEU A 140 -13.93 -8.37 -11.21
CA LEU A 140 -13.98 -9.21 -12.41
C LEU A 140 -12.90 -8.82 -13.42
N ALA A 141 -12.70 -7.53 -13.67
CA ALA A 141 -11.66 -7.04 -14.57
C ALA A 141 -10.26 -7.43 -14.08
N LEU A 142 -9.97 -7.23 -12.80
CA LEU A 142 -8.68 -7.57 -12.19
C LEU A 142 -8.43 -9.08 -12.19
N THR A 143 -9.48 -9.89 -11.96
CA THR A 143 -9.39 -11.35 -12.02
C THR A 143 -9.12 -11.83 -13.45
N ALA A 144 -9.77 -11.22 -14.45
CA ALA A 144 -9.51 -11.52 -15.86
C ALA A 144 -8.09 -11.11 -16.30
N LEU A 145 -7.60 -9.95 -15.85
CA LEU A 145 -6.22 -9.50 -16.06
C LEU A 145 -5.22 -10.48 -15.42
N PHE A 146 -5.45 -10.87 -14.18
CA PHE A 146 -4.62 -11.85 -13.47
C PHE A 146 -4.58 -13.19 -14.21
N ALA A 147 -5.72 -13.69 -14.69
CA ALA A 147 -5.79 -14.92 -15.47
C ALA A 147 -5.01 -14.85 -16.80
N ARG A 148 -4.78 -13.65 -17.33
CA ARG A 148 -3.98 -13.41 -18.54
C ARG A 148 -2.50 -13.17 -18.26
N GLY A 149 -2.07 -13.28 -17.00
CA GLY A 149 -0.69 -13.02 -16.59
C GLY A 149 -0.33 -11.55 -16.44
N ALA A 150 -1.31 -10.63 -16.53
CA ALA A 150 -1.10 -9.22 -16.23
C ALA A 150 -1.22 -9.01 -14.72
N TYR A 151 -0.08 -8.87 -14.05
CA TYR A 151 -0.02 -8.67 -12.61
C TYR A 151 -0.05 -7.17 -12.28
N LEU A 152 -0.98 -6.79 -11.40
CA LEU A 152 -0.77 -5.63 -10.54
C LEU A 152 0.23 -6.02 -9.45
N SER A 153 1.48 -6.26 -9.87
CA SER A 153 2.61 -6.22 -8.94
C SER A 153 2.83 -4.77 -8.59
#